data_AF-A0A2N2W0G2-F1
#
_entry.id   AF-A0A2N2W0G2-F1
#
_cell.length_a   1.000
_cell.length_b   1.000
_cell.length_c   1.000
_cell.angle_alpha   90.00
_cell.angle_beta   90.00
_cell.angle_gamma   90.00
#
_symmetry.space_group_name_H-M   'P 1'
#
loop_
_entity.id
_entity.type
_entity.pdbx_description
1 polymer ?
#
loop_
_entity_poly.entity_id
_entity_poly.type
_entity_poly.pdbx_seq_one_letter_code
_entity_poly.pdbx_strand_id
1 'polypeptide(L)' 'MIFMNKATKPTLKICPRCGKSFECLHAEGCWCFAYSISRENAAKLRKEYDNCLCPECLPLYASDTRGNSDKMNPNN' A
#
# COMPACT_ATOMS: atom_id res chain seq x y z
N MET A 1 12.03 26.27 17.50
CA MET A 1 12.17 25.55 16.21
C MET A 1 10.97 24.60 16.09
N ILE A 2 9.91 24.99 15.39
CA ILE A 2 8.73 24.12 15.19
C ILE A 2 8.74 23.71 13.72
N PHE A 3 9.00 22.43 13.50
CA PHE A 3 9.34 21.86 12.21
C PHE A 3 8.11 21.76 11.30
N MET A 4 8.22 22.41 10.14
CA MET A 4 7.60 22.16 8.85
C MET A 4 6.53 21.05 8.80
N ASN A 5 5.26 21.45 8.76
CA ASN A 5 4.16 20.64 8.23
C ASN A 5 4.40 20.41 6.74
N LYS A 6 5.10 19.34 6.37
CA LYS A 6 5.15 18.88 4.98
C LYS A 6 3.79 18.25 4.65
N ALA A 7 2.89 19.05 4.07
CA ALA A 7 1.73 18.52 3.38
C ALA A 7 2.21 17.61 2.24
N THR A 8 2.22 16.30 2.49
CA THR A 8 2.68 15.30 1.54
C THR A 8 1.64 15.21 0.42
N LYS A 9 1.96 15.81 -0.73
CA LYS A 9 1.08 15.79 -1.90
C LYS A 9 0.94 14.34 -2.38
N PRO A 10 -0.27 13.84 -2.65
CA PRO A 10 -0.45 12.52 -3.25
C PRO A 10 0.31 12.44 -4.56
N THR A 11 1.12 11.41 -4.71
CA THR A 11 1.87 11.12 -5.93
C THR A 11 1.32 9.87 -6.58
N LEU A 12 1.06 9.92 -7.88
CA LEU A 12 0.71 8.73 -8.65
C LEU A 12 1.97 7.87 -8.82
N LYS A 13 1.92 6.65 -8.29
CA LYS A 13 2.96 5.63 -8.37
C LYS A 13 2.45 4.47 -9.21
N ILE A 14 3.34 3.81 -9.95
CA ILE A 14 3.01 2.62 -10.73
C ILE A 14 3.49 1.39 -9.96
N CYS A 15 2.61 0.41 -9.79
CA CYS A 15 2.92 -0.84 -9.12
C CYS A 15 3.85 -1.69 -10.00
N PRO A 16 5.06 -2.08 -9.54
CA PRO A 16 5.96 -2.92 -10.31
C PRO A 16 5.44 -4.37 -10.49
N ARG A 17 4.47 -4.79 -9.68
CA ARG A 17 3.89 -6.15 -9.74
C ARG A 17 2.79 -6.29 -10.78
N CYS A 18 1.88 -5.31 -10.86
CA CYS A 18 0.71 -5.38 -11.74
C CYS A 18 0.62 -4.27 -12.80
N GLY A 19 1.52 -3.27 -12.76
CA GLY A 19 1.50 -2.13 -13.68
C GLY A 19 0.40 -1.10 -13.44
N LYS A 20 -0.44 -1.25 -12.41
CA LYS A 20 -1.49 -0.27 -12.09
C LYS A 20 -0.91 1.01 -11.50
N SER A 21 -1.40 2.15 -11.97
CA SER A 21 -1.20 3.47 -11.35
C SER A 21 -2.11 3.62 -10.13
N PHE A 22 -1.55 4.07 -9.01
CA PHE A 22 -2.29 4.31 -7.77
C PHE A 22 -1.78 5.57 -7.08
N GLU A 23 -2.63 6.21 -6.27
CA GLU A 23 -2.24 7.38 -5.49
C GLU A 23 -1.57 6.96 -4.18
N CYS A 24 -0.35 7.48 -3.97
CA CYS A 24 0.43 7.30 -2.77
C CYS A 24 0.51 8.64 -2.03
N LEU A 25 -0.16 8.72 -0.88
CA LEU A 25 -0.18 9.93 -0.05
C LEU A 25 1.13 10.10 0.73
N HIS A 26 1.91 9.03 0.95
CA HIS A 26 3.15 9.04 1.75
C HIS A 26 2.98 9.77 3.11
N ALA A 27 1.78 9.68 3.69
CA ALA A 27 1.37 10.33 4.92
C ALA A 27 0.55 9.35 5.76
N GLU A 28 0.29 9.72 7.01
CA GLU A 28 -0.58 8.97 7.95
C GLU A 28 -2.00 8.69 7.40
N GLY A 29 -2.45 9.45 6.40
CA GLY A 29 -3.72 9.22 5.70
C GLY A 29 -3.65 8.24 4.50
N CYS A 30 -2.50 7.61 4.24
CA CYS A 30 -2.41 6.65 3.15
C CYS A 30 -3.09 5.34 3.55
N TRP A 31 -3.90 4.76 2.65
CA TRP A 31 -4.55 3.47 2.85
C TRP A 31 -3.57 2.37 3.28
N CYS A 32 -2.31 2.44 2.86
CA CYS A 32 -1.29 1.45 3.22
C CYS A 32 -1.01 1.38 4.73
N PHE A 33 -1.25 2.46 5.49
CA PHE A 33 -1.13 2.48 6.95
C PHE A 33 -2.22 1.67 7.65
N ALA A 34 -3.38 1.48 7.01
CA ALA A 34 -4.43 0.62 7.52
C ALA A 34 -4.09 -0.87 7.39
N TYR A 35 -3.09 -1.23 6.56
CA TYR A 35 -2.65 -2.60 6.37
C TYR A 35 -1.46 -2.93 7.27
N SER A 36 -1.58 -3.98 8.07
CA SER A 36 -0.48 -4.53 8.85
C SER A 36 0.26 -5.62 8.05
N ILE A 37 1.49 -5.31 7.65
CA ILE A 37 2.39 -6.26 6.99
C ILE A 37 3.46 -6.70 7.98
N SER A 38 3.66 -8.01 8.10
CA SER A 38 4.73 -8.58 8.92
C SER A 38 6.10 -8.11 8.43
N ARG A 39 7.05 -7.93 9.35
CA ARG A 39 8.41 -7.46 9.01
C ARG A 39 9.10 -8.32 7.96
N GLU A 40 8.90 -9.64 8.00
CA GLU A 40 9.47 -10.57 6.99
C GLU A 40 8.93 -10.28 5.58
N ASN A 41 7.62 -10.08 5.45
CA ASN A 41 7.00 -9.76 4.17
C ASN A 41 7.41 -8.36 3.69
N ALA A 42 7.46 -7.37 4.58
CA ALA A 42 7.95 -6.03 4.25
C ALA A 42 9.42 -6.04 3.80
N ALA A 43 10.27 -6.88 4.40
CA ALA A 43 11.66 -7.03 4.00
C ALA A 43 11.81 -7.72 2.65
N LYS A 44 11.02 -8.77 2.37
CA LYS A 44 10.95 -9.41 1.05
C LYS A 44 10.50 -8.42 -0.01
N LEU A 45 9.42 -7.68 0.26
CA LEU A 45 8.91 -6.65 -0.63
C LEU A 45 9.95 -5.59 -0.95
N ARG A 46 10.71 -5.10 0.04
CA ARG A 46 11.80 -4.15 -0.19
C ARG A 46 12.98 -4.73 -0.98
N LYS A 47 13.19 -6.04 -0.96
CA LYS A 47 14.23 -6.71 -1.75
C LYS A 47 13.79 -6.98 -3.19
N GLU A 48 12.52 -7.34 -3.38
CA GLU A 48 11.98 -7.67 -4.70
C GLU A 48 11.44 -6.44 -5.45
N TYR A 49 10.99 -5.42 -4.73
CA TYR A 49 10.35 -4.23 -5.28
C TYR A 49 10.97 -2.95 -4.69
N ASP A 50 11.58 -2.13 -5.53
CA ASP A 50 12.09 -0.81 -5.16
C ASP A 50 11.01 0.26 -4.96
N ASN A 51 9.75 -0.07 -5.25
CA ASN A 51 8.65 0.89 -5.26
C ASN A 51 7.41 0.38 -4.51
N CYS A 52 6.52 1.31 -4.16
CA CYS A 52 5.29 0.99 -3.44
C CYS A 52 4.37 0.07 -4.28
N LEU A 53 3.70 -0.87 -3.61
CA LEU A 53 2.67 -1.71 -4.20
C LEU A 53 1.29 -1.03 -4.12
N CYS A 54 0.43 -1.35 -5.07
CA CYS A 54 -0.96 -0.87 -5.10
C CYS A 54 -1.83 -1.59 -4.03
N PRO A 55 -3.02 -1.04 -3.70
CA PRO A 55 -3.91 -1.62 -2.68
C PRO A 55 -4.47 -3.00 -3.03
N GLU A 56 -4.29 -3.47 -4.26
CA GLU A 56 -4.67 -4.83 -4.64
C GLU A 56 -3.51 -5.83 -4.51
N CYS A 57 -2.26 -5.35 -4.58
CA CYS A 57 -1.09 -6.21 -4.46
C CYS A 57 -0.60 -6.29 -3.02
N LEU A 58 -0.64 -5.18 -2.28
CA LEU A 58 -0.15 -5.11 -0.90
C LEU A 58 -0.85 -6.10 0.05
N PRO A 59 -2.20 -6.29 0.01
CA PRO A 59 -2.89 -7.20 0.92
C PRO A 59 -2.52 -8.66 0.72
N LEU A 60 -2.05 -9.07 -0.46
CA LEU A 60 -1.57 -10.43 -0.72
C LEU A 60 -0.35 -10.79 0.13
N TYR A 61 0.34 -9.78 0.65
CA TYR A 61 1.48 -9.92 1.56
C TYR A 61 1.14 -9.51 2.99
N ALA A 62 -0.07 -9.00 3.25
CA ALA A 62 -0.54 -8.71 4.60
C ALA A 62 -0.91 -10.03 5.30
N SER A 63 -0.46 -10.20 6.55
CA SER A 63 -0.63 -11.47 7.29
C SER A 63 -1.98 -11.56 8.01
N ASP A 64 -2.65 -10.43 8.23
CA ASP A 64 -3.92 -10.33 8.93
C ASP A 64 -4.80 -9.33 8.17
N THR A 65 -5.65 -9.83 7.28
CA THR A 65 -6.64 -9.03 6.57
C THR A 65 -7.92 -8.96 7.42
N ARG A 66 -7.91 -8.15 8.49
CA ARG A 66 -9.14 -7.76 9.22
C ARG A 66 -9.82 -6.50 8.68
N GLY A 67 -9.49 -6.11 7.45
CA GLY A 67 -10.13 -4.98 6.77
C GLY A 67 -10.01 -5.13 5.26
N ASN A 68 -11.17 -5.22 4.62
CA ASN A 68 -11.40 -5.18 3.18
C ASN A 68 -11.28 -6.52 2.41
N SER A 69 -12.17 -7.44 2.76
CA SER A 69 -12.72 -8.47 1.85
C SER A 69 -14.23 -8.27 1.72
N ASP A 70 -14.71 -7.05 1.52
CA ASP A 70 -16.09 -6.82 1.13
C ASP A 70 -16.16 -6.71 -0.39
N LYS A 71 -16.62 -7.83 -0.96
CA LYS A 71 -17.02 -8.10 -2.36
C LYS A 71 -16.00 -8.83 -3.23
N MET A 72 -15.86 -10.11 -2.91
CA MET A 72 -16.32 -11.14 -3.86
C MET A 72 -17.64 -10.65 -4.52
N ASN A 73 -17.63 -10.33 -5.80
CA ASN A 73 -18.80 -10.54 -6.64
C ASN A 73 -18.55 -11.84 -7.43
N PRO A 74 -19.12 -12.99 -7.02
CA PRO A 74 -19.23 -14.12 -7.90
C PRO A 74 -20.36 -13.82 -8.89
N ASN A 75 -19.98 -13.47 -10.11
CA ASN A 75 -20.78 -13.66 -11.34
C ASN A 75 -22.13 -12.91 -11.42
N ASN A 76 -22.18 -11.94 -12.35
CA ASN A 76 -23.42 -11.60 -13.05
C ASN A 76 -23.81 -12.74 -13.99
#